data_AF-A0A0J6G2R0-F1
#
_entry.id   AF-A0A0J6G2R0-F1
#
_cell.length_a   1.000
_cell.length_b   1.000
_cell.length_c   1.000
_cell.angle_alpha   90.00
_cell.angle_beta   90.00
_cell.angle_gamma   90.00
#
_symmetry.space_group_name_H-M   'P 1'
#
loop_
_entity.id
_entity.type
_entity.pdbx_description
1 polymer ?
#
loop_
_entity_poly.entity_id
_entity_poly.type
_entity_poly.pdbx_seq_one_letter_code
_entity_poly.pdbx_strand_id
1 'polypeptide(L)'
;MKTLKIATYNVNGIRSRLPQLLQWLQREAPDIVGLQELKSVDAGFPLAELHAAGYGAVWMGQSSWNGVALLAKGCDPVESRRGLPGDPRDTQSRYIEAMAHGVLVGCLYLPNGNPRPGPKFDYKLDWFARLQRHAQQLVALPHPVALIGDFNVVPTDADIYNPASWRRDALLQPESRQAYAELLAQGWTDSLREVHGERRVYTFWDYFRQHWQRDAGLRIDHLLLNPPLAARLRDAGVDRWVRDLPHASDHAPTWVVLGVVSARGAAAASLKPRRGDGDVGGKTKGGKATKTTRPSASGTPSRAAKAAVRTRGKTTARAAAKSTTPAQATKKRSATKTTSAKTPKANTPKARKPRAAAEVPPTPPRGKARRKPPLLPPGEDGA
;
A
#
# COMPACT_ATOMS: atom_id res chain seq x y z
N MET A 1 -18.25 3.91 -21.47
CA MET A 1 -18.62 4.69 -20.25
C MET A 1 -17.35 5.32 -19.69
N LYS A 2 -17.44 6.32 -18.78
CA LYS A 2 -16.24 6.81 -18.09
C LYS A 2 -15.73 5.75 -17.10
N THR A 3 -14.42 5.51 -17.12
CA THR A 3 -13.69 4.61 -16.23
C THR A 3 -12.68 5.40 -15.39
N LEU A 4 -12.12 4.73 -14.38
CA LEU A 4 -11.03 5.22 -13.52
C LEU A 4 -10.04 4.06 -13.34
N LYS A 5 -8.74 4.26 -13.63
CA LYS A 5 -7.67 3.25 -13.45
C LYS A 5 -6.87 3.59 -12.19
N ILE A 6 -6.84 2.70 -11.21
CA ILE A 6 -5.95 2.78 -10.02
C ILE A 6 -4.84 1.76 -10.21
N ALA A 7 -3.59 2.13 -9.91
CA ALA A 7 -2.44 1.25 -9.97
C ALA A 7 -1.55 1.30 -8.72
N THR A 8 -0.79 0.25 -8.48
CA THR A 8 0.31 0.22 -7.52
C THR A 8 1.60 -0.28 -8.17
N TYR A 9 2.75 0.26 -7.76
CA TYR A 9 4.05 -0.13 -8.30
C TYR A 9 5.20 0.08 -7.30
N ASN A 10 5.83 -1.01 -6.86
CA ASN A 10 7.13 -0.95 -6.20
C ASN A 10 8.22 -0.61 -7.25
N VAL A 11 8.79 0.61 -7.15
CA VAL A 11 9.74 1.15 -8.14
C VAL A 11 11.20 0.78 -7.84
N ASN A 12 11.48 0.14 -6.70
CA ASN A 12 12.82 -0.27 -6.26
C ASN A 12 13.88 0.87 -6.40
N GLY A 13 13.50 2.09 -5.99
CA GLY A 13 14.30 3.31 -6.04
C GLY A 13 13.87 4.29 -7.13
N ILE A 14 12.96 5.21 -6.79
CA ILE A 14 12.24 6.08 -7.76
C ILE A 14 13.17 6.82 -8.73
N ARG A 15 14.27 7.40 -8.24
CA ARG A 15 15.24 8.13 -9.07
C ARG A 15 15.87 7.27 -10.17
N SER A 16 16.10 5.99 -9.88
CA SER A 16 16.73 5.05 -10.83
C SER A 16 15.76 4.50 -11.87
N ARG A 17 14.45 4.48 -11.57
CA ARG A 17 13.37 3.99 -12.45
C ARG A 17 12.50 5.12 -13.01
N LEU A 18 12.89 6.39 -12.81
CA LEU A 18 12.12 7.55 -13.24
C LEU A 18 11.81 7.55 -14.75
N PRO A 19 12.74 7.21 -15.68
CA PRO A 19 12.42 7.13 -17.10
C PRO A 19 11.33 6.09 -17.42
N GLN A 20 11.40 4.90 -16.81
CA GLN A 20 10.43 3.81 -16.99
C GLN A 20 9.08 4.16 -16.36
N LEU A 21 9.10 4.80 -15.18
CA LEU A 21 7.91 5.32 -14.51
C LEU A 21 7.21 6.37 -15.38
N LEU A 22 7.94 7.36 -15.90
CA LEU A 22 7.37 8.39 -16.78
C LEU A 22 6.84 7.80 -18.10
N GLN A 23 7.54 6.82 -18.69
CA GLN A 23 7.06 6.12 -19.89
C GLN A 23 5.75 5.36 -19.65
N TRP A 24 5.63 4.69 -18.49
CA TRP A 24 4.40 4.00 -18.11
C TRP A 24 3.26 4.98 -17.75
N LEU A 25 3.53 6.04 -17.00
CA LEU A 25 2.56 7.10 -16.71
C LEU A 25 2.07 7.80 -18.00
N GLN A 26 2.94 8.00 -18.99
CA GLN A 26 2.55 8.59 -20.28
C GLN A 26 1.63 7.65 -21.09
N ARG A 27 1.92 6.34 -21.09
CA ARG A 27 1.21 5.35 -21.91
C ARG A 27 -0.09 4.85 -21.28
N GLU A 28 -0.02 4.39 -20.05
CA GLU A 28 -1.12 3.73 -19.32
C GLU A 28 -1.95 4.72 -18.51
N ALA A 29 -1.37 5.89 -18.24
CA ALA A 29 -1.95 7.08 -17.62
C ALA A 29 -3.04 6.82 -16.54
N PRO A 30 -2.76 6.05 -15.47
CA PRO A 30 -3.74 5.78 -14.42
C PRO A 30 -4.15 7.06 -13.71
N ASP A 31 -5.37 7.13 -13.17
CA ASP A 31 -5.87 8.32 -12.48
C ASP A 31 -5.30 8.43 -11.05
N ILE A 32 -4.99 7.29 -10.41
CA ILE A 32 -4.32 7.22 -9.11
C ILE A 32 -3.20 6.17 -9.15
N VAL A 33 -2.03 6.48 -8.59
CA VAL A 33 -0.90 5.54 -8.48
C VAL A 33 -0.32 5.52 -7.07
N GLY A 34 -0.27 4.34 -6.44
CA GLY A 34 0.56 4.10 -5.26
C GLY A 34 1.97 3.66 -5.65
N LEU A 35 3.01 4.28 -5.10
CA LEU A 35 4.40 3.89 -5.31
C LEU A 35 5.04 3.35 -4.02
N GLN A 36 5.85 2.31 -4.14
CA GLN A 36 6.62 1.71 -3.03
C GLN A 36 8.13 1.69 -3.31
N GLU A 37 8.91 1.60 -2.25
CA GLU A 37 10.38 1.67 -2.26
C GLU A 37 10.94 2.88 -3.03
N LEU A 38 10.53 4.09 -2.65
CA LEU A 38 11.14 5.30 -3.20
C LEU A 38 12.67 5.33 -2.99
N LYS A 39 13.17 4.79 -1.86
CA LYS A 39 14.59 4.76 -1.44
C LYS A 39 15.29 6.14 -1.51
N SER A 40 14.50 7.19 -1.39
CA SER A 40 14.89 8.60 -1.46
C SER A 40 14.29 9.36 -0.29
N VAL A 41 15.04 10.32 0.27
CA VAL A 41 14.52 11.31 1.23
C VAL A 41 13.53 12.25 0.54
N ASP A 42 12.69 12.97 1.31
CA ASP A 42 11.65 13.85 0.74
C ASP A 42 12.20 14.89 -0.24
N ALA A 43 13.28 15.58 0.12
CA ALA A 43 13.97 16.54 -0.75
C ALA A 43 14.65 15.91 -1.99
N GLY A 44 14.61 14.58 -2.11
CA GLY A 44 15.07 13.82 -3.26
C GLY A 44 13.96 13.37 -4.21
N PHE A 45 12.69 13.55 -3.86
CA PHE A 45 11.54 13.11 -4.66
C PHE A 45 11.42 13.93 -5.97
N PRO A 46 11.23 13.28 -7.15
CA PRO A 46 11.21 13.95 -8.46
C PRO A 46 9.85 14.60 -8.75
N LEU A 47 9.45 15.55 -7.90
CA LEU A 47 8.12 16.18 -7.97
C LEU A 47 7.93 16.96 -9.29
N ALA A 48 8.96 17.68 -9.74
CA ALA A 48 8.88 18.52 -10.93
C ALA A 48 8.65 17.68 -12.20
N GLU A 49 9.31 16.53 -12.29
CA GLU A 49 9.19 15.59 -13.40
C GLU A 49 7.82 14.89 -13.43
N LEU A 50 7.26 14.57 -12.25
CA LEU A 50 5.91 14.02 -12.12
C LEU A 50 4.83 15.07 -12.43
N HIS A 51 5.00 16.32 -11.97
CA HIS A 51 4.12 17.43 -12.32
C HIS A 51 4.15 17.72 -13.83
N ALA A 52 5.32 17.65 -14.47
CA ALA A 52 5.47 17.78 -15.92
C ALA A 52 4.79 16.64 -16.69
N ALA A 53 4.67 15.44 -16.11
CA ALA A 53 3.87 14.34 -16.62
C ALA A 53 2.36 14.46 -16.31
N GLY A 54 1.93 15.54 -15.65
CA GLY A 54 0.53 15.79 -15.30
C GLY A 54 0.06 15.14 -13.99
N TYR A 55 0.98 14.77 -13.09
CA TYR A 55 0.68 14.13 -11.81
C TYR A 55 1.03 15.03 -10.61
N GLY A 56 0.03 15.36 -9.79
CA GLY A 56 0.25 15.87 -8.44
C GLY A 56 0.56 14.73 -7.48
N ALA A 57 1.19 15.00 -6.34
CA ALA A 57 1.72 13.94 -5.47
C ALA A 57 1.76 14.28 -3.98
N VAL A 58 1.56 13.26 -3.15
CA VAL A 58 1.94 13.24 -1.72
C VAL A 58 2.85 12.05 -1.45
N TRP A 59 3.94 12.26 -0.72
CA TRP A 59 4.95 11.22 -0.48
C TRP A 59 5.55 11.29 0.92
N MET A 60 6.08 10.15 1.37
CA MET A 60 6.86 10.01 2.60
C MET A 60 8.14 9.25 2.25
N GLY A 61 9.27 9.95 2.20
CA GLY A 61 10.56 9.45 1.74
C GLY A 61 11.48 8.96 2.86
N GLN A 62 12.27 7.94 2.57
CA GLN A 62 13.31 7.41 3.45
C GLN A 62 14.55 7.02 2.64
N SER A 63 15.75 7.31 3.18
CA SER A 63 17.02 7.01 2.52
C SER A 63 17.31 5.50 2.48
N SER A 64 17.80 5.03 1.32
CA SER A 64 18.26 3.66 1.04
C SER A 64 17.21 2.53 1.13
N TRP A 65 16.13 2.73 1.88
CA TRP A 65 15.10 1.75 2.19
C TRP A 65 13.72 2.40 2.19
N ASN A 66 12.67 1.62 1.97
CA ASN A 66 11.28 2.04 2.12
C ASN A 66 10.95 3.30 1.28
N GLY A 67 9.97 4.07 1.77
CA GLY A 67 9.42 5.25 1.10
C GLY A 67 8.19 4.88 0.29
N VAL A 68 7.13 5.69 0.41
CA VAL A 68 5.84 5.49 -0.28
C VAL A 68 5.31 6.82 -0.83
N ALA A 69 4.56 6.77 -1.93
CA ALA A 69 3.87 7.93 -2.47
C ALA A 69 2.48 7.58 -3.03
N LEU A 70 1.60 8.58 -3.09
CA LEU A 70 0.39 8.57 -3.88
C LEU A 70 0.50 9.68 -4.93
N LEU A 71 0.25 9.34 -6.20
CA LEU A 71 0.12 10.27 -7.31
C LEU A 71 -1.35 10.34 -7.73
N ALA A 72 -1.81 11.51 -8.16
CA ALA A 72 -3.11 11.70 -8.80
C ALA A 72 -2.99 12.51 -10.10
N LYS A 73 -3.82 12.19 -11.09
CA LYS A 73 -3.70 12.70 -12.46
C LYS A 73 -4.49 14.00 -12.63
N GLY A 74 -3.78 15.11 -12.85
CA GLY A 74 -4.38 16.44 -13.04
C GLY A 74 -4.90 17.10 -11.75
N CYS A 75 -4.55 16.57 -10.57
CA CYS A 75 -4.76 17.20 -9.27
C CYS A 75 -3.76 16.69 -8.23
N ASP A 76 -3.60 17.43 -7.14
CA ASP A 76 -2.87 16.96 -5.96
C ASP A 76 -3.77 16.05 -5.10
N PRO A 77 -3.28 14.89 -4.60
CA PRO A 77 -3.99 14.09 -3.62
C PRO A 77 -4.13 14.85 -2.29
N VAL A 78 -5.30 14.79 -1.65
CA VAL A 78 -5.50 15.40 -0.32
C VAL A 78 -5.14 14.37 0.75
N GLU A 79 -3.97 14.54 1.38
CA GLU A 79 -3.46 13.66 2.44
C GLU A 79 -4.42 13.59 3.64
N SER A 80 -4.82 12.37 4.01
CA SER A 80 -5.60 12.07 5.22
C SER A 80 -4.76 11.43 6.32
N ARG A 81 -3.66 10.74 5.97
CA ARG A 81 -2.74 10.12 6.93
C ARG A 81 -1.33 9.92 6.39
N ARG A 82 -0.37 10.07 7.29
CA ARG A 82 1.06 9.77 7.12
C ARG A 82 1.51 8.82 8.22
N GLY A 83 2.11 7.70 7.84
CA GLY A 83 2.44 6.59 8.77
C GLY A 83 1.23 5.73 9.15
N LEU A 84 1.51 4.48 9.55
CA LEU A 84 0.47 3.53 9.98
C LEU A 84 0.17 3.74 11.48
N PRO A 85 -1.10 3.86 11.90
CA PRO A 85 -1.41 4.16 13.29
C PRO A 85 -1.15 2.97 14.23
N GLY A 86 -0.97 3.25 15.52
CA GLY A 86 -0.89 2.23 16.57
C GLY A 86 0.51 1.95 17.14
N ASP A 87 1.57 2.57 16.62
CA ASP A 87 2.85 2.72 17.35
C ASP A 87 3.53 4.06 16.97
N PRO A 88 3.64 5.05 17.88
CA PRO A 88 4.27 6.33 17.58
C PRO A 88 5.81 6.25 17.47
N ARG A 89 6.42 5.10 17.76
CA ARG A 89 7.88 4.87 17.66
C ARG A 89 8.29 4.38 16.26
N ASP A 90 7.34 3.94 15.45
CA ASP A 90 7.62 3.40 14.11
C ASP A 90 7.80 4.53 13.09
N THR A 91 9.05 4.89 12.85
CA THR A 91 9.44 5.97 11.92
C THR A 91 9.65 5.48 10.48
N GLN A 92 9.34 4.22 10.16
CA GLN A 92 9.54 3.70 8.80
C GLN A 92 8.50 4.22 7.83
N SER A 93 8.96 4.74 6.68
CA SER A 93 8.11 5.31 5.64
C SER A 93 7.41 4.21 4.83
N ARG A 94 6.33 3.65 5.40
CA ARG A 94 5.64 2.44 4.91
C ARG A 94 4.16 2.60 4.62
N TYR A 95 3.55 3.73 4.98
CA TYR A 95 2.12 3.96 4.78
C TYR A 95 1.82 5.45 4.56
N ILE A 96 1.02 5.74 3.54
CA ILE A 96 0.47 7.08 3.27
C ILE A 96 -0.94 6.92 2.72
N GLU A 97 -1.83 7.85 3.07
CA GLU A 97 -3.27 7.79 2.77
C GLU A 97 -3.73 9.14 2.25
N ALA A 98 -4.45 9.14 1.12
CA ALA A 98 -4.96 10.37 0.53
C ALA A 98 -6.28 10.14 -0.24
N MET A 99 -7.07 11.20 -0.35
CA MET A 99 -8.26 11.28 -1.19
C MET A 99 -7.87 11.81 -2.58
N ALA A 100 -8.19 11.05 -3.63
CA ALA A 100 -8.02 11.45 -5.03
C ALA A 100 -9.21 10.95 -5.87
N HIS A 101 -9.68 11.76 -6.83
CA HIS A 101 -10.79 11.43 -7.75
C HIS A 101 -12.06 10.83 -7.09
N GLY A 102 -12.33 11.13 -5.81
CA GLY A 102 -13.47 10.59 -5.06
C GLY A 102 -13.27 9.17 -4.50
N VAL A 103 -12.02 8.73 -4.38
CA VAL A 103 -11.58 7.48 -3.75
C VAL A 103 -10.55 7.79 -2.66
N LEU A 104 -10.74 7.24 -1.47
CA LEU A 104 -9.70 7.23 -0.43
C LEU A 104 -8.74 6.08 -0.73
N VAL A 105 -7.44 6.34 -0.79
CA VAL A 105 -6.44 5.32 -1.10
C VAL A 105 -5.38 5.29 -0.02
N GLY A 106 -5.17 4.13 0.60
CA GLY A 106 -4.01 3.87 1.45
C GLY A 106 -2.96 3.10 0.67
N CYS A 107 -1.81 3.73 0.41
CA CYS A 107 -0.65 3.14 -0.23
C CYS A 107 0.33 2.60 0.82
N LEU A 108 0.71 1.32 0.70
CA LEU A 108 1.54 0.64 1.69
C LEU A 108 2.76 -0.10 1.12
N TYR A 109 3.79 -0.21 1.95
CA TYR A 109 4.97 -1.05 1.73
C TYR A 109 5.23 -1.88 3.00
N LEU A 110 4.64 -3.08 3.04
CA LEU A 110 4.64 -3.94 4.22
C LEU A 110 6.05 -4.48 4.51
N PRO A 111 6.46 -4.68 5.77
CA PRO A 111 7.79 -5.21 6.07
C PRO A 111 8.01 -6.60 5.46
N ASN A 112 9.06 -6.75 4.64
CA ASN A 112 9.42 -8.04 4.01
C ASN A 112 9.53 -9.20 5.02
N GLY A 113 10.23 -8.96 6.13
CA GLY A 113 10.36 -9.86 7.26
C GLY A 113 11.61 -10.74 7.29
N ASN A 114 12.41 -10.80 6.20
CA ASN A 114 13.60 -11.66 6.17
C ASN A 114 14.86 -11.04 6.83
N PRO A 115 15.73 -11.85 7.47
CA PRO A 115 15.57 -13.29 7.71
C PRO A 115 14.57 -13.59 8.84
N ARG A 116 13.98 -14.79 8.80
CA ARG A 116 13.03 -15.31 9.80
C ARG A 116 13.52 -16.64 10.39
N PRO A 117 13.17 -17.00 11.65
CA PRO A 117 12.46 -16.17 12.63
C PRO A 117 13.36 -15.04 13.16
N GLY A 118 12.81 -14.14 13.98
CA GLY A 118 13.54 -13.05 14.62
C GLY A 118 12.98 -11.65 14.31
N PRO A 119 13.60 -10.58 14.83
CA PRO A 119 12.96 -9.29 15.07
C PRO A 119 12.41 -8.56 13.84
N LYS A 120 12.85 -8.91 12.63
CA LYS A 120 12.25 -8.40 11.38
C LYS A 120 10.93 -9.07 11.03
N PHE A 121 10.79 -10.35 11.31
CA PHE A 121 9.55 -11.11 11.14
C PHE A 121 8.57 -10.75 12.25
N ASP A 122 9.05 -10.59 13.48
CA ASP A 122 8.24 -10.14 14.61
C ASP A 122 7.66 -8.74 14.33
N TYR A 123 8.50 -7.78 13.90
CA TYR A 123 8.05 -6.46 13.43
C TYR A 123 7.09 -6.52 12.23
N LYS A 124 7.25 -7.50 11.32
CA LYS A 124 6.28 -7.71 10.21
C LYS A 124 4.90 -8.05 10.74
N LEU A 125 4.80 -8.97 11.70
CA LEU A 125 3.52 -9.39 12.27
C LEU A 125 2.89 -8.26 13.12
N ASP A 126 3.68 -7.54 13.91
CA ASP A 126 3.21 -6.34 14.66
C ASP A 126 2.73 -5.21 13.74
N TRP A 127 3.38 -5.03 12.59
CA TRP A 127 2.95 -4.09 11.56
C TRP A 127 1.67 -4.57 10.87
N PHE A 128 1.54 -5.88 10.58
CA PHE A 128 0.34 -6.47 10.01
C PHE A 128 -0.87 -6.34 10.95
N ALA A 129 -0.68 -6.60 12.24
CA ALA A 129 -1.74 -6.44 13.25
C ALA A 129 -2.19 -4.97 13.39
N ARG A 130 -1.27 -4.00 13.21
CA ARG A 130 -1.64 -2.57 13.09
C ARG A 130 -2.40 -2.28 11.80
N LEU A 131 -2.01 -2.88 10.67
CA LEU A 131 -2.71 -2.73 9.39
C LEU A 131 -4.14 -3.26 9.50
N GLN A 132 -4.35 -4.46 10.02
CA GLN A 132 -5.67 -5.05 10.22
C GLN A 132 -6.59 -4.12 11.04
N ARG A 133 -6.10 -3.53 12.14
CA ARG A 133 -6.90 -2.61 12.98
C ARG A 133 -7.30 -1.33 12.25
N HIS A 134 -6.43 -0.79 11.40
CA HIS A 134 -6.73 0.40 10.59
C HIS A 134 -7.65 0.06 9.40
N ALA A 135 -7.34 -1.02 8.69
CA ALA A 135 -8.11 -1.54 7.57
C ALA A 135 -9.56 -1.89 7.94
N GLN A 136 -9.80 -2.36 9.17
CA GLN A 136 -11.14 -2.66 9.67
C GLN A 136 -12.04 -1.41 9.77
N GLN A 137 -11.45 -0.23 9.98
CA GLN A 137 -12.15 1.06 9.96
C GLN A 137 -12.41 1.51 8.52
N LEU A 138 -11.41 1.37 7.65
CA LEU A 138 -11.47 1.75 6.24
C LEU A 138 -12.48 0.93 5.43
N VAL A 139 -12.53 -0.39 5.62
CA VAL A 139 -13.42 -1.29 4.86
C VAL A 139 -14.90 -1.00 5.14
N ALA A 140 -15.19 -0.58 6.37
CA ALA A 140 -16.53 -0.25 6.85
C ALA A 140 -17.02 1.14 6.40
N LEU A 141 -16.18 1.96 5.76
CA LEU A 141 -16.60 3.28 5.28
C LEU A 141 -17.64 3.15 4.14
N PRO A 142 -18.74 3.94 4.16
CA PRO A 142 -19.77 3.94 3.11
C PRO A 142 -19.32 4.68 1.84
N HIS A 143 -18.01 4.83 1.63
CA HIS A 143 -17.37 5.59 0.56
C HIS A 143 -16.33 4.70 -0.13
N PRO A 144 -15.93 5.00 -1.38
CA PRO A 144 -14.90 4.21 -2.06
C PRO A 144 -13.55 4.26 -1.35
N VAL A 145 -13.02 3.08 -0.98
CA VAL A 145 -11.68 2.95 -0.40
C VAL A 145 -10.91 1.82 -1.07
N ALA A 146 -9.63 2.07 -1.36
CA ALA A 146 -8.67 1.05 -1.78
C ALA A 146 -7.47 0.99 -0.81
N LEU A 147 -7.03 -0.22 -0.45
CA LEU A 147 -5.71 -0.47 0.13
C LEU A 147 -4.83 -1.11 -0.93
N ILE A 148 -3.77 -0.41 -1.34
CA ILE A 148 -2.92 -0.82 -2.46
C ILE A 148 -1.45 -0.83 -2.03
N GLY A 149 -0.66 -1.74 -2.57
CA GLY A 149 0.77 -1.75 -2.27
C GLY A 149 1.44 -3.10 -2.51
N ASP A 150 2.73 -3.13 -2.16
CA ASP A 150 3.48 -4.36 -1.95
C ASP A 150 3.25 -4.83 -0.50
N PHE A 151 2.50 -5.93 -0.37
CA PHE A 151 2.15 -6.55 0.91
C PHE A 151 3.23 -7.51 1.42
N ASN A 152 4.27 -7.82 0.62
CA ASN A 152 5.29 -8.81 0.99
C ASN A 152 4.70 -10.14 1.55
N VAL A 153 3.56 -10.58 1.00
CA VAL A 153 2.92 -11.86 1.34
C VAL A 153 2.43 -12.51 0.05
N VAL A 154 2.79 -13.79 -0.12
CA VAL A 154 2.31 -14.69 -1.18
C VAL A 154 1.13 -15.48 -0.59
N PRO A 155 -0.14 -15.13 -0.87
CA PRO A 155 -1.28 -15.61 -0.09
C PRO A 155 -1.46 -17.13 -0.12
N THR A 156 -1.34 -17.75 -1.30
CA THR A 156 -1.53 -19.19 -1.53
C THR A 156 -0.42 -19.77 -2.41
N ASP A 157 -0.40 -21.08 -2.60
CA ASP A 157 0.55 -21.74 -3.52
C ASP A 157 0.20 -21.53 -5.01
N ALA A 158 -0.95 -20.94 -5.33
CA ALA A 158 -1.27 -20.44 -6.68
C ALA A 158 -0.63 -19.06 -6.96
N ASP A 159 -0.15 -18.36 -5.93
CA ASP A 159 0.44 -17.02 -6.02
C ASP A 159 1.97 -17.04 -6.22
N ILE A 160 2.54 -18.21 -6.54
CA ILE A 160 3.98 -18.44 -6.72
C ILE A 160 4.26 -19.53 -7.77
N TYR A 161 5.40 -19.45 -8.47
CA TYR A 161 5.82 -20.48 -9.42
C TYR A 161 6.18 -21.81 -8.76
N ASN A 162 6.95 -21.79 -7.67
CA ASN A 162 7.39 -22.96 -6.90
C ASN A 162 7.44 -22.65 -5.38
N PRO A 163 6.43 -23.06 -4.59
CA PRO A 163 6.42 -22.94 -3.13
C PRO A 163 7.63 -23.61 -2.46
N ALA A 164 8.13 -24.71 -3.01
CA ALA A 164 9.17 -25.52 -2.36
C ALA A 164 10.52 -24.80 -2.25
N SER A 165 10.87 -23.92 -3.20
CA SER A 165 12.11 -23.14 -3.14
C SER A 165 12.03 -21.92 -2.20
N TRP A 166 10.84 -21.56 -1.72
CA TRP A 166 10.62 -20.37 -0.86
C TRP A 166 10.11 -20.71 0.56
N ARG A 167 10.11 -21.99 0.97
CA ARG A 167 9.61 -22.46 2.28
C ARG A 167 10.22 -21.77 3.51
N ARG A 168 11.42 -21.20 3.40
CA ARG A 168 12.12 -20.49 4.50
C ARG A 168 11.90 -18.98 4.48
N ASP A 169 11.27 -18.44 3.44
CA ASP A 169 11.10 -17.00 3.25
C ASP A 169 9.89 -16.45 4.01
N ALA A 170 10.04 -15.29 4.66
CA ALA A 170 9.00 -14.57 5.38
C ALA A 170 7.71 -14.30 4.57
N LEU A 171 7.75 -14.31 3.23
CA LEU A 171 6.59 -14.09 2.35
C LEU A 171 5.59 -15.26 2.34
N LEU A 172 6.03 -16.49 2.66
CA LEU A 172 5.21 -17.72 2.54
C LEU A 172 4.83 -18.35 3.90
N GLN A 173 5.24 -17.74 5.01
CA GLN A 173 5.07 -18.35 6.33
C GLN A 173 3.59 -18.40 6.75
N PRO A 174 3.17 -19.41 7.52
CA PRO A 174 1.78 -19.55 7.96
C PRO A 174 1.22 -18.30 8.62
N GLU A 175 2.00 -17.62 9.46
CA GLU A 175 1.60 -16.42 10.20
C GLU A 175 1.38 -15.22 9.26
N SER A 176 2.22 -15.07 8.24
CA SER A 176 2.07 -14.02 7.22
C SER A 176 0.90 -14.28 6.27
N ARG A 177 0.67 -15.54 5.89
CA ARG A 177 -0.50 -15.95 5.08
C ARG A 177 -1.81 -15.80 5.85
N GLN A 178 -1.82 -16.23 7.12
CA GLN A 178 -2.95 -16.09 8.03
C GLN A 178 -3.33 -14.63 8.23
N ALA A 179 -2.36 -13.74 8.51
CA ALA A 179 -2.64 -12.32 8.70
C ALA A 179 -3.25 -11.64 7.46
N TYR A 180 -2.85 -12.07 6.25
CA TYR A 180 -3.47 -11.61 4.99
C TYR A 180 -4.87 -12.20 4.77
N ALA A 181 -5.10 -13.48 5.10
CA ALA A 181 -6.43 -14.09 5.05
C ALA A 181 -7.41 -13.43 6.02
N GLU A 182 -6.97 -13.11 7.24
CA GLU A 182 -7.72 -12.34 8.24
C GLU A 182 -8.03 -10.91 7.77
N LEU A 183 -7.11 -10.27 7.04
CA LEU A 183 -7.35 -8.97 6.42
C LEU A 183 -8.46 -9.08 5.35
N LEU A 184 -8.41 -10.08 4.46
CA LEU A 184 -9.50 -10.28 3.48
C LEU A 184 -10.84 -10.58 4.16
N ALA A 185 -10.84 -11.36 5.24
CA ALA A 185 -12.03 -11.72 6.02
C ALA A 185 -12.77 -10.52 6.64
N GLN A 186 -12.17 -9.33 6.69
CA GLN A 186 -12.85 -8.08 7.07
C GLN A 186 -13.88 -7.58 6.03
N GLY A 187 -13.90 -8.17 4.82
CA GLY A 187 -14.74 -7.75 3.70
C GLY A 187 -14.00 -6.99 2.59
N TRP A 188 -12.68 -7.19 2.46
CA TRP A 188 -11.89 -6.63 1.35
C TRP A 188 -11.90 -7.58 0.14
N THR A 189 -12.18 -7.05 -1.05
CA THR A 189 -12.07 -7.79 -2.32
C THR A 189 -10.65 -7.71 -2.87
N ASP A 190 -9.96 -8.85 -2.99
CA ASP A 190 -8.71 -9.01 -3.75
C ASP A 190 -9.02 -8.94 -5.26
N SER A 191 -8.78 -7.79 -5.88
CA SER A 191 -9.27 -7.50 -7.23
C SER A 191 -8.66 -8.38 -8.32
N LEU A 192 -7.42 -8.84 -8.15
CA LEU A 192 -6.79 -9.77 -9.09
C LEU A 192 -7.43 -11.15 -8.97
N ARG A 193 -7.73 -11.62 -7.76
CA ARG A 193 -8.38 -12.92 -7.57
C ARG A 193 -9.82 -12.91 -8.08
N GLU A 194 -10.54 -11.81 -7.90
CA GLU A 194 -11.90 -11.60 -8.43
C GLU A 194 -11.96 -11.69 -9.97
N VAL A 195 -11.06 -10.97 -10.68
CA VAL A 195 -11.07 -10.92 -12.16
C VAL A 195 -10.42 -12.15 -12.80
N HIS A 196 -9.39 -12.73 -12.17
CA HIS A 196 -8.64 -13.83 -12.76
C HIS A 196 -9.09 -15.22 -12.32
N GLY A 197 -9.89 -15.35 -11.27
CA GLY A 197 -10.23 -16.65 -10.68
C GLY A 197 -8.96 -17.36 -10.21
N GLU A 198 -8.87 -18.69 -10.35
CA GLU A 198 -7.69 -19.47 -9.95
C GLU A 198 -6.45 -19.28 -10.84
N ARG A 199 -6.55 -18.50 -11.93
CA ARG A 199 -5.41 -18.27 -12.85
C ARG A 199 -4.21 -17.69 -12.09
N ARG A 200 -3.02 -18.16 -12.45
CA ARG A 200 -1.75 -17.66 -11.91
C ARG A 200 -1.46 -16.28 -12.50
N VAL A 201 -1.23 -15.31 -11.63
CA VAL A 201 -0.85 -13.94 -11.99
C VAL A 201 0.28 -13.55 -11.06
N TYR A 202 1.37 -13.03 -11.61
CA TYR A 202 2.54 -12.59 -10.85
C TYR A 202 2.74 -11.09 -11.03
N THR A 203 3.27 -10.46 -9.98
CA THR A 203 3.57 -9.03 -9.90
C THR A 203 5.06 -8.77 -9.70
N PHE A 204 5.80 -9.76 -9.17
CA PHE A 204 7.23 -9.68 -8.85
C PHE A 204 8.03 -10.84 -9.47
N TRP A 205 9.21 -10.53 -10.00
CA TRP A 205 10.21 -11.48 -10.46
C TRP A 205 11.61 -11.00 -10.05
N ASP A 206 12.17 -11.66 -9.04
CA ASP A 206 13.55 -11.48 -8.56
C ASP A 206 14.57 -11.47 -9.72
N TYR A 207 15.63 -10.65 -9.61
CA TYR A 207 16.59 -10.45 -10.71
C TYR A 207 17.47 -11.67 -11.02
N PHE A 208 17.63 -12.62 -10.09
CA PHE A 208 18.54 -13.74 -10.25
C PHE A 208 17.89 -14.91 -11.02
N ARG A 209 18.72 -15.91 -11.38
CA ARG A 209 18.28 -17.23 -11.91
C ARG A 209 17.35 -17.19 -13.13
N GLN A 210 17.33 -16.07 -13.85
CA GLN A 210 16.44 -15.79 -14.99
C GLN A 210 14.95 -15.92 -14.63
N HIS A 211 14.54 -15.50 -13.43
CA HIS A 211 13.14 -15.67 -13.00
C HIS A 211 12.15 -14.95 -13.92
N TRP A 212 12.48 -13.77 -14.46
CA TRP A 212 11.65 -13.08 -15.46
C TRP A 212 11.48 -13.90 -16.75
N GLN A 213 12.58 -14.32 -17.39
CA GLN A 213 12.57 -15.02 -18.68
C GLN A 213 11.94 -16.42 -18.61
N ARG A 214 11.73 -16.95 -17.40
CA ARG A 214 11.13 -18.26 -17.12
C ARG A 214 9.72 -18.16 -16.50
N ASP A 215 9.17 -16.95 -16.41
CA ASP A 215 7.95 -16.60 -15.68
C ASP A 215 7.85 -17.17 -14.25
N ALA A 216 8.97 -17.23 -13.55
CA ALA A 216 9.10 -17.78 -12.21
C ALA A 216 8.82 -16.70 -11.15
N GLY A 217 7.60 -16.14 -11.17
CA GLY A 217 7.21 -14.99 -10.36
C GLY A 217 6.47 -15.29 -9.05
N LEU A 218 6.18 -14.21 -8.32
CA LEU A 218 5.33 -14.15 -7.11
C LEU A 218 4.19 -13.13 -7.32
N ARG A 219 3.06 -13.30 -6.62
CA ARG A 219 2.04 -12.25 -6.43
C ARG A 219 2.16 -11.70 -5.00
N ILE A 220 2.71 -10.49 -4.88
CA ILE A 220 2.87 -9.78 -3.59
C ILE A 220 2.35 -8.33 -3.62
N ASP A 221 2.16 -7.78 -4.82
CA ASP A 221 1.51 -6.49 -5.03
C ASP A 221 0.00 -6.72 -5.21
N HIS A 222 -0.82 -6.12 -4.34
CA HIS A 222 -2.27 -6.35 -4.33
C HIS A 222 -3.03 -5.01 -4.31
N LEU A 223 -4.25 -5.02 -4.85
CA LEU A 223 -5.20 -3.91 -4.74
C LEU A 223 -6.47 -4.45 -4.08
N LEU A 224 -6.67 -4.09 -2.82
CA LEU A 224 -7.81 -4.49 -2.02
C LEU A 224 -8.87 -3.40 -2.08
N LEU A 225 -10.10 -3.76 -2.46
CA LEU A 225 -11.21 -2.82 -2.64
C LEU A 225 -12.26 -3.03 -1.54
N ASN A 226 -12.76 -1.96 -0.93
CA ASN A 226 -13.90 -2.08 -0.02
C ASN A 226 -15.22 -2.25 -0.82
N PRO A 227 -16.33 -2.71 -0.21
CA PRO A 227 -17.53 -3.07 -0.97
C PRO A 227 -18.12 -1.97 -1.87
N PRO A 228 -18.18 -0.68 -1.46
CA PRO A 228 -18.59 0.44 -2.34
C PRO A 228 -17.71 0.68 -3.58
N LEU A 229 -16.47 0.17 -3.58
CA LEU A 229 -15.52 0.25 -4.70
C LEU A 229 -15.43 -1.07 -5.49
N ALA A 230 -15.47 -2.22 -4.81
CA ALA A 230 -15.53 -3.54 -5.43
C ALA A 230 -16.75 -3.67 -6.36
N ALA A 231 -17.91 -3.14 -5.96
CA ALA A 231 -19.11 -3.05 -6.80
C ALA A 231 -18.96 -2.20 -8.09
N ARG A 232 -17.79 -1.57 -8.29
CA ARG A 232 -17.45 -0.80 -9.50
C ARG A 232 -16.39 -1.49 -10.36
N LEU A 233 -15.81 -2.61 -9.92
CA LEU A 233 -14.75 -3.32 -10.63
C LEU A 233 -15.21 -3.76 -12.02
N ARG A 234 -14.33 -3.57 -13.01
CA ARG A 234 -14.56 -3.93 -14.42
C ARG A 234 -13.49 -4.84 -14.96
N ASP A 235 -12.24 -4.57 -14.59
CA ASP A 235 -11.07 -5.34 -15.00
C ASP A 235 -9.93 -5.13 -14.00
N ALA A 236 -8.95 -6.01 -14.00
CA ALA A 236 -7.73 -5.93 -13.20
C ALA A 236 -6.59 -6.64 -13.94
N GLY A 237 -5.35 -6.22 -13.68
CA GLY A 237 -4.21 -6.79 -14.39
C GLY A 237 -2.86 -6.28 -13.93
N VAL A 238 -1.83 -6.65 -14.70
CA VAL A 238 -0.43 -6.33 -14.45
C VAL A 238 0.19 -5.84 -15.76
N ASP A 239 0.78 -4.64 -15.75
CA ASP A 239 1.47 -4.05 -16.90
C ASP A 239 2.86 -4.68 -17.07
N ARG A 240 2.88 -5.99 -17.33
CA ARG A 240 4.07 -6.86 -17.49
C ARG A 240 5.09 -6.31 -18.48
N TRP A 241 4.67 -5.52 -19.47
CA TRP A 241 5.56 -4.88 -20.43
C TRP A 241 6.57 -3.92 -19.78
N VAL A 242 6.24 -3.32 -18.63
CA VAL A 242 7.16 -2.43 -17.88
C VAL A 242 8.30 -3.23 -17.24
N ARG A 243 8.04 -4.47 -16.85
CA ARG A 243 9.04 -5.39 -16.26
C ARG A 243 10.04 -5.92 -17.29
N ASP A 244 9.71 -5.84 -18.57
CA ASP A 244 10.58 -6.21 -19.70
C ASP A 244 11.54 -5.06 -20.12
N LEU A 245 11.32 -3.84 -19.61
CA LEU A 245 12.15 -2.69 -19.96
C LEU A 245 13.59 -2.83 -19.40
N PRO A 246 14.61 -2.31 -20.12
CA PRO A 246 15.96 -2.18 -19.57
C PRO A 246 15.96 -1.43 -18.22
N HIS A 247 16.64 -2.01 -17.22
CA HIS A 247 16.73 -1.47 -15.85
C HIS A 247 15.39 -1.28 -15.10
N ALA A 248 14.34 -2.02 -15.47
CA ALA A 248 13.07 -2.06 -14.75
C ALA A 248 13.23 -2.34 -13.23
N SER A 249 12.14 -2.11 -12.49
CA SER A 249 11.94 -2.76 -11.19
C SER A 249 11.85 -4.29 -11.36
N ASP A 250 12.03 -5.02 -10.27
CA ASP A 250 11.76 -6.46 -10.16
C ASP A 250 10.25 -6.72 -10.10
N HIS A 251 9.47 -5.72 -9.68
CA HIS A 251 8.02 -5.68 -9.77
C HIS A 251 7.53 -5.15 -11.13
N ALA A 252 6.26 -5.39 -11.43
CA ALA A 252 5.49 -4.75 -12.51
C ALA A 252 4.32 -3.93 -11.91
N PRO A 253 3.89 -2.83 -12.56
CA PRO A 253 2.72 -2.09 -12.11
C PRO A 253 1.46 -2.95 -12.18
N THR A 254 0.70 -2.99 -11.09
CA THR A 254 -0.51 -3.80 -10.95
C THR A 254 -1.71 -2.86 -10.82
N TRP A 255 -2.84 -3.15 -11.46
CA TRP A 255 -3.93 -2.18 -11.60
C TRP A 255 -5.34 -2.76 -11.55
N VAL A 256 -6.31 -1.87 -11.33
CA VAL A 256 -7.76 -2.08 -11.49
C VAL A 256 -8.36 -1.01 -12.38
N VAL A 257 -9.36 -1.39 -13.19
CA VAL A 257 -10.24 -0.47 -13.92
C VAL A 257 -11.63 -0.52 -13.29
N LEU A 258 -12.15 0.67 -12.98
CA LEU A 258 -13.35 0.89 -12.19
C LEU A 258 -14.37 1.72 -13.00
N GLY A 259 -15.66 1.42 -12.85
CA GLY A 259 -16.74 2.22 -13.43
C GLY A 259 -17.00 3.51 -12.64
N VAL A 260 -17.00 4.66 -13.32
CA VAL A 260 -17.30 5.95 -12.67
C VAL A 260 -18.82 6.10 -12.51
N VAL A 261 -19.29 6.18 -11.26
CA VAL A 261 -20.67 6.57 -10.94
C VAL A 261 -20.81 8.08 -11.14
N SER A 262 -21.74 8.52 -12.00
CA SER A 262 -21.99 9.96 -12.17
C SER A 262 -22.67 10.55 -10.93
N ALA A 263 -22.42 11.83 -10.64
CA ALA A 263 -22.98 12.50 -9.46
C ALA A 263 -24.53 12.44 -9.41
N ARG A 264 -25.20 12.43 -10.57
CA ARG A 264 -26.67 12.26 -10.68
C ARG A 264 -27.14 10.87 -10.21
N GLY A 265 -26.34 9.82 -10.40
CA GLY A 265 -26.67 8.46 -9.97
C GLY A 265 -26.58 8.25 -8.45
N ALA A 266 -25.63 8.91 -7.78
CA ALA A 266 -25.47 8.82 -6.33
C ALA A 266 -26.69 9.38 -5.57
N ALA A 267 -27.18 10.57 -5.97
CA ALA A 267 -28.37 11.19 -5.37
C ALA A 267 -29.65 10.36 -5.59
N ALA A 268 -29.80 9.74 -6.76
CA ALA A 268 -30.95 8.87 -7.05
C ALA A 268 -30.95 7.58 -6.20
N ALA A 269 -29.78 7.07 -5.82
CA ALA A 269 -29.67 5.87 -4.99
C ALA A 269 -30.07 6.11 -3.52
N SER A 270 -29.80 7.29 -2.96
CA SER A 270 -30.16 7.63 -1.56
C SER A 270 -31.61 8.07 -1.36
N LEU A 271 -32.40 8.21 -2.43
CA LEU A 271 -33.76 8.77 -2.40
C LEU A 271 -34.89 7.72 -2.53
N LYS A 272 -34.61 6.42 -2.50
CA LYS A 272 -35.66 5.40 -2.41
C LYS A 272 -36.34 5.46 -1.02
N PRO A 273 -37.64 5.78 -0.93
CA PRO A 273 -38.33 5.78 0.35
C PRO A 273 -38.42 4.35 0.89
N ARG A 274 -38.17 4.16 2.19
CA ARG A 274 -38.68 2.98 2.88
C ARG A 274 -40.21 3.07 2.82
N ARG A 275 -40.86 2.07 2.21
CA ARG A 275 -42.31 1.94 2.31
C ARG A 275 -42.62 1.63 3.78
N GLY A 276 -43.27 2.56 4.47
CA GLY A 276 -43.91 2.27 5.74
C GLY A 276 -45.25 1.57 5.48
N ASP A 277 -45.61 0.63 6.34
CA ASP A 277 -46.91 -0.02 6.30
C ASP A 277 -48.01 0.99 6.62
N GLY A 278 -48.97 1.14 5.71
CA GLY A 278 -50.09 2.05 5.85
C GLY A 278 -51.35 1.31 6.27
N ASP A 279 -51.73 1.42 7.53
CA ASP A 279 -53.10 1.18 7.98
C ASP A 279 -53.94 2.47 7.86
N VAL A 280 -55.21 2.29 7.49
CA VAL A 280 -56.42 2.93 8.04
C VAL A 280 -57.57 2.65 7.04
N GLY A 281 -58.50 1.78 7.42
CA GLY A 281 -59.63 1.36 6.58
C GLY A 281 -60.90 1.05 7.38
N GLY A 282 -61.36 1.98 8.22
CA GLY A 282 -62.43 1.70 9.19
C GLY A 282 -63.86 1.99 8.71
N LYS A 283 -64.78 1.03 8.88
CA LYS A 283 -66.19 1.29 9.26
C LYS A 283 -66.97 0.06 9.79
N THR A 284 -67.12 0.02 11.12
CA THR A 284 -68.33 -0.37 11.88
C THR A 284 -69.25 -1.52 11.40
N LYS A 285 -69.43 -2.54 12.27
CA LYS A 285 -70.71 -2.79 12.99
C LYS A 285 -70.63 -3.92 14.03
N GLY A 286 -71.21 -3.69 15.22
CA GLY A 286 -71.89 -4.68 16.05
C GLY A 286 -71.07 -5.72 16.84
N GLY A 287 -70.97 -5.56 18.17
CA GLY A 287 -70.53 -6.59 19.11
C GLY A 287 -70.94 -6.25 20.55
N LYS A 288 -71.50 -7.21 21.31
CA LYS A 288 -72.00 -6.98 22.68
C LYS A 288 -70.87 -6.88 23.71
N ALA A 289 -71.12 -6.15 24.79
CA ALA A 289 -70.19 -5.95 25.90
C ALA A 289 -70.43 -6.92 27.08
N THR A 290 -69.37 -7.21 27.85
CA THR A 290 -69.47 -7.60 29.27
C THR A 290 -68.15 -7.34 30.04
N LYS A 291 -68.28 -6.75 31.26
CA LYS A 291 -67.74 -7.23 32.58
C LYS A 291 -66.30 -7.81 32.67
N THR A 292 -65.47 -7.55 33.71
CA THR A 292 -65.65 -6.81 35.00
C THR A 292 -64.31 -6.46 35.70
N THR A 293 -64.27 -5.32 36.40
CA THR A 293 -63.57 -5.00 37.70
C THR A 293 -62.10 -5.38 38.04
N ARG A 294 -61.33 -4.32 38.40
CA ARG A 294 -60.42 -4.16 39.60
C ARG A 294 -59.10 -4.98 39.70
N PRO A 295 -58.16 -4.61 40.62
CA PRO A 295 -58.06 -3.40 41.48
C PRO A 295 -56.74 -2.61 41.30
N SER A 296 -56.46 -1.65 42.20
CA SER A 296 -55.31 -0.73 42.21
C SER A 296 -54.65 -0.59 43.60
N ALA A 297 -53.52 0.14 43.66
CA ALA A 297 -52.72 0.51 44.86
C ALA A 297 -51.87 -0.63 45.48
N SER A 298 -50.76 -0.41 46.21
CA SER A 298 -50.07 0.82 46.71
C SER A 298 -48.52 0.59 46.73
N GLY A 299 -47.60 1.49 47.10
CA GLY A 299 -47.71 2.81 47.75
C GLY A 299 -46.41 3.65 47.80
N THR A 300 -46.41 4.71 48.63
CA THR A 300 -45.58 5.95 48.61
C THR A 300 -44.17 5.93 49.30
N PRO A 301 -43.34 7.02 49.21
CA PRO A 301 -41.91 7.04 49.62
C PRO A 301 -41.52 8.03 50.77
N SER A 302 -40.25 7.98 51.23
CA SER A 302 -39.52 9.02 52.03
C SER A 302 -37.99 8.70 52.13
N ARG A 303 -36.96 9.54 52.42
CA ARG A 303 -36.62 10.98 52.19
C ARG A 303 -35.89 11.67 53.39
N ALA A 304 -34.56 11.49 53.56
CA ALA A 304 -33.72 12.31 54.48
C ALA A 304 -32.19 12.27 54.12
N ALA A 305 -31.27 13.01 54.77
CA ALA A 305 -31.03 14.46 54.67
C ALA A 305 -29.71 14.95 55.35
N LYS A 306 -29.00 15.93 54.75
CA LYS A 306 -27.90 16.82 55.32
C LYS A 306 -26.53 16.13 55.59
N ALA A 307 -25.37 16.81 55.77
CA ALA A 307 -24.93 18.24 55.92
C ALA A 307 -23.41 18.39 55.53
N ALA A 308 -22.73 19.57 55.51
CA ALA A 308 -23.09 20.96 55.14
C ALA A 308 -21.86 21.94 55.19
N VAL A 309 -21.69 22.78 54.15
CA VAL A 309 -21.20 24.21 54.14
C VAL A 309 -19.83 24.63 54.78
N ARG A 310 -18.98 25.33 53.99
CA ARG A 310 -18.41 26.68 54.30
C ARG A 310 -17.71 27.36 53.10
N THR A 311 -17.38 28.66 53.23
CA THR A 311 -17.08 29.59 52.12
C THR A 311 -15.99 30.65 52.44
N ARG A 312 -15.65 31.48 51.42
CA ARG A 312 -14.69 32.62 51.34
C ARG A 312 -13.24 32.23 50.98
N GLY A 313 -12.49 32.99 50.18
CA GLY A 313 -12.84 34.17 49.37
C GLY A 313 -11.66 35.16 49.14
N LYS A 314 -11.76 36.02 48.11
CA LYS A 314 -10.80 37.07 47.68
C LYS A 314 -9.45 36.58 47.12
N THR A 315 -8.64 37.36 46.38
CA THR A 315 -8.79 38.23 45.17
C THR A 315 -7.41 38.87 44.89
N THR A 316 -7.14 39.38 43.67
CA THR A 316 -5.99 40.25 43.27
C THR A 316 -4.57 39.64 43.30
N ALA A 317 -3.53 40.23 42.65
CA ALA A 317 -3.42 40.86 41.33
C ALA A 317 -1.94 41.22 40.97
N ARG A 318 -1.58 41.13 39.68
CA ARG A 318 -0.60 42.01 38.96
C ARG A 318 0.91 41.91 39.32
N ALA A 319 1.74 42.41 38.39
CA ALA A 319 3.23 42.47 38.36
C ALA A 319 3.94 41.09 38.27
N ALA A 320 4.95 40.81 37.43
CA ALA A 320 5.85 41.56 36.54
C ALA A 320 7.06 42.30 37.17
N ALA A 321 8.26 41.70 37.07
CA ALA A 321 9.53 42.36 36.73
C ALA A 321 10.75 41.38 36.70
N LYS A 322 11.74 41.70 35.85
CA LYS A 322 13.22 41.64 36.04
C LYS A 322 13.81 40.50 36.91
N SER A 323 14.58 39.55 36.38
CA SER A 323 15.96 39.66 35.85
C SER A 323 17.06 39.99 36.88
N THR A 324 17.99 39.06 37.11
CA THR A 324 19.43 39.31 37.35
C THR A 324 20.25 38.03 37.21
N THR A 325 21.37 38.09 36.50
CA THR A 325 22.50 37.14 36.64
C THR A 325 23.23 37.40 37.96
N PRO A 326 24.13 36.50 38.37
CA PRO A 326 25.49 37.00 38.63
C PRO A 326 26.54 36.23 37.82
N ALA A 327 27.59 36.95 37.39
CA ALA A 327 28.73 36.38 36.68
C ALA A 327 30.03 36.87 37.31
N GLN A 328 30.97 35.94 37.53
CA GLN A 328 32.41 36.15 37.71
C GLN A 328 33.08 34.92 37.04
N ALA A 329 33.98 35.00 36.06
CA ALA A 329 35.17 35.86 35.89
C ALA A 329 36.22 35.54 36.98
N THR A 330 37.47 35.17 36.70
CA THR A 330 38.33 35.34 35.51
C THR A 330 39.12 34.02 35.25
N LYS A 331 40.11 33.84 34.34
CA LYS A 331 41.15 34.75 33.80
C LYS A 331 41.76 34.23 32.48
N LYS A 332 42.36 35.14 31.71
CA LYS A 332 42.94 34.90 30.38
C LYS A 332 44.23 34.08 30.43
N ARG A 333 44.52 33.33 29.35
CA ARG A 333 45.79 33.47 28.62
C ARG A 333 45.62 33.14 27.14
N SER A 334 46.43 33.78 26.29
CA SER A 334 46.33 33.78 24.84
C SER A 334 47.59 33.21 24.19
N ALA A 335 47.45 32.49 23.09
CA ALA A 335 48.55 32.16 22.18
C ALA A 335 48.05 32.15 20.73
N THR A 336 48.43 33.16 19.96
CA THR A 336 48.13 33.28 18.52
C THR A 336 49.14 32.47 17.71
N LYS A 337 48.72 31.76 16.65
CA LYS A 337 49.66 31.45 15.54
C LYS A 337 48.97 31.27 14.18
N THR A 338 49.28 32.22 13.30
CA THR A 338 49.46 32.11 11.83
C THR A 338 48.59 31.14 11.04
N THR A 339 47.78 31.72 10.16
CA THR A 339 47.36 31.14 8.88
C THR A 339 48.54 30.68 8.02
N SER A 340 48.36 29.61 7.24
CA SER A 340 49.11 29.33 6.02
C SER A 340 48.20 28.61 5.02
N ALA A 341 47.94 29.23 3.87
CA ALA A 341 47.16 28.60 2.80
C ALA A 341 47.93 27.44 2.17
N LYS A 342 47.21 26.39 1.73
CA LYS A 342 47.83 25.25 1.03
C LYS A 342 46.98 24.89 -0.20
N THR A 343 47.53 25.19 -1.38
CA THR A 343 46.89 25.03 -2.68
C THR A 343 46.44 23.59 -2.92
N PRO A 344 45.23 23.34 -3.46
CA PRO A 344 44.84 22.00 -3.88
C PRO A 344 45.72 21.55 -5.05
N LYS A 345 46.43 20.43 -4.90
CA LYS A 345 47.13 19.80 -6.03
C LYS A 345 46.10 19.16 -6.95
N ALA A 346 46.14 19.54 -8.24
CA ALA A 346 45.40 18.85 -9.28
C ALA A 346 45.84 17.37 -9.34
N ASN A 347 44.87 16.46 -9.38
CA ASN A 347 45.12 15.02 -9.33
C ASN A 347 44.97 14.43 -10.74
N THR A 348 46.01 14.53 -11.55
CA THR A 348 46.00 14.09 -12.96
C THR A 348 45.78 12.57 -13.05
N PRO A 349 44.76 12.08 -13.77
CA PRO A 349 44.54 10.65 -13.91
C PRO A 349 45.67 10.00 -14.73
N LYS A 350 46.40 9.05 -14.12
CA LYS A 350 47.39 8.23 -14.85
C LYS A 350 46.66 7.38 -15.89
N ALA A 351 47.00 7.56 -17.16
CA ALA A 351 46.51 6.71 -18.24
C ALA A 351 46.85 5.24 -17.98
N ARG A 352 45.83 4.37 -17.96
CA ARG A 352 46.04 2.92 -18.04
C ARG A 352 46.40 2.55 -19.47
N LYS A 353 47.47 1.78 -19.67
CA LYS A 353 47.74 1.11 -20.95
C LYS A 353 46.53 0.25 -21.35
N PRO A 354 46.19 0.13 -22.64
CA PRO A 354 45.20 -0.84 -23.09
C PRO A 354 45.64 -2.24 -22.68
N ARG A 355 44.72 -3.02 -22.11
CA ARG A 355 44.95 -4.44 -21.82
C ARG A 355 44.67 -5.21 -23.11
N ALA A 356 45.58 -6.11 -23.50
CA ALA A 356 45.43 -6.89 -24.73
C ALA A 356 44.10 -7.63 -24.77
N ALA A 357 43.52 -7.76 -25.97
CA ALA A 357 42.34 -8.60 -26.19
C ALA A 357 42.68 -10.05 -25.85
N ALA A 358 41.77 -10.74 -25.17
CA ALA A 358 41.85 -12.19 -25.05
C ALA A 358 41.34 -12.81 -26.35
N GLU A 359 42.13 -13.72 -26.94
CA GLU A 359 41.75 -14.42 -28.15
C GLU A 359 40.55 -15.35 -27.90
N VAL A 360 39.66 -15.44 -28.88
CA VAL A 360 38.51 -16.36 -28.85
C VAL A 360 38.99 -17.73 -29.37
N PRO A 361 38.88 -18.82 -28.59
CA PRO A 361 39.28 -20.15 -29.06
C PRO A 361 38.37 -20.61 -30.21
N PRO A 362 38.91 -21.30 -31.23
CA PRO A 362 38.18 -21.62 -32.45
C PRO A 362 37.05 -22.64 -32.22
N THR A 363 35.93 -22.43 -32.90
CA THR A 363 34.74 -23.29 -32.87
C THR A 363 35.05 -24.69 -33.44
N PRO A 364 34.67 -25.80 -32.77
CA PRO A 364 34.85 -27.14 -33.32
C PRO A 364 33.97 -27.38 -34.57
N PRO A 365 34.40 -28.23 -35.52
CA PRO A 365 33.72 -28.42 -36.80
C PRO A 365 32.35 -29.10 -36.65
N ARG A 366 31.39 -28.70 -37.49
CA ARG A 366 30.04 -29.28 -37.53
C ARG A 366 30.08 -30.77 -37.92
N GLY A 367 29.66 -31.64 -37.00
CA GLY A 367 29.47 -33.07 -37.29
C GLY A 367 28.44 -33.31 -38.38
N LYS A 368 28.73 -34.22 -39.32
CA LYS A 368 27.86 -34.55 -40.44
C LYS A 368 26.56 -35.22 -39.96
N ALA A 369 25.41 -34.78 -40.49
CA ALA A 369 24.12 -35.35 -40.17
C ALA A 369 24.02 -36.83 -40.60
N ARG A 370 23.79 -37.73 -39.65
CA ARG A 370 23.40 -39.13 -39.95
C ARG A 370 21.91 -39.17 -40.30
N ARG A 371 21.59 -39.58 -41.53
CA ARG A 371 20.21 -39.87 -41.95
C ARG A 371 19.65 -41.04 -41.12
N LYS A 372 18.40 -40.94 -40.68
CA LYS A 372 17.64 -42.12 -40.20
C LYS A 372 17.17 -42.95 -41.41
N PRO A 373 17.19 -44.29 -41.35
CA PRO A 373 16.45 -45.13 -42.29
C PRO A 373 14.93 -45.00 -42.07
N PRO A 374 14.08 -45.35 -43.05
CA PRO A 374 12.64 -45.29 -42.93
C PRO A 374 12.07 -46.38 -42.00
N LEU A 375 10.89 -46.14 -41.43
CA LEU A 375 10.07 -47.21 -40.84
C LEU A 375 9.29 -47.93 -41.95
N LEU A 376 9.06 -49.23 -41.75
CA LEU A 376 8.16 -50.06 -42.55
C LEU A 376 6.73 -50.00 -41.97
N PRO A 377 5.69 -50.30 -42.78
CA PRO A 377 4.28 -50.28 -42.35
C PRO A 377 3.95 -51.40 -41.33
N PRO A 378 2.81 -51.30 -40.62
CA PRO A 378 2.36 -52.33 -39.69
C PRO A 378 1.92 -53.62 -40.40
N GLY A 379 2.03 -54.74 -39.68
CA GLY A 379 1.40 -56.02 -40.02
C GLY A 379 0.40 -56.42 -38.93
N GLU A 380 -0.61 -57.20 -39.31
CA GLU A 380 -1.79 -57.51 -38.50
C GLU A 380 -1.67 -58.87 -37.75
N ASP A 381 -2.54 -59.03 -36.75
CA ASP A 381 -3.11 -60.26 -36.17
C ASP A 381 -2.24 -61.42 -35.63
N GLY A 382 -2.58 -61.82 -34.39
CA GLY A 382 -3.32 -63.09 -34.24
C GLY A 382 -2.65 -64.27 -33.54
N ALA A 383 -2.72 -64.31 -32.19
CA ALA A 383 -2.72 -65.54 -31.38
C ALA A 383 -3.32 -65.25 -29.98
#